data_AF-A0A7F8RF31-F1
#
_entry.id   AF-A0A7F8RF31-F1
#
_cell.length_a   1.000
_cell.length_b   1.000
_cell.length_c   1.000
_cell.angle_alpha   90.00
_cell.angle_beta   90.00
_cell.angle_gamma   90.00
#
_symmetry.space_group_name_H-M   'P 1'
#
loop_
_entity.id
_entity.type
_entity.pdbx_description
1 polymer ?
#
loop_
_entity_poly.entity_id
_entity_poly.type
_entity_poly.pdbx_seq_one_letter_code
_entity_poly.pdbx_strand_id
1 'polypeptide(L)'
;MGSKGAYRYHWQSHDVKHSGVDDMVLLSKITENAIVENLKKRYMDDYIFTYIGSVLISVNPFKQMPYFGEKEIEMYQGAAQYENPPHIYALADNMYRNMIIDRENQCVIISGESGAGKTVAAKYIMSYVSRISGGGPKVQHVKDIILQSNPLLEAFGNAKTVRNNNSSRFGKYFEIQFSPGGEPDGGKISNFLLEKSRVVMRNPGERSFHIFYQLIEGASAEQKHSLGITSMDYYYYLSLSGSYKVDDIDDRREFQETLVSAGSGPGRRGSAAPKGQGGLRAKSRGKFPPHSAASSPFP
;
A
#
# COMPACT_ATOMS: atom_id res chain seq x y z
N MET A 1 -10.49 60.64 -26.76
CA MET A 1 -11.56 60.20 -25.82
C MET A 1 -11.53 58.69 -25.76
N GLY A 2 -11.17 58.13 -24.60
CA GLY A 2 -10.86 56.71 -24.44
C GLY A 2 -12.10 55.82 -24.43
N SER A 3 -12.02 54.71 -25.19
CA SER A 3 -13.03 53.66 -25.18
C SER A 3 -12.83 52.77 -23.95
N LYS A 4 -13.78 52.81 -23.01
CA LYS A 4 -13.79 51.92 -21.84
C LYS A 4 -14.27 50.53 -22.27
N GLY A 5 -13.35 49.58 -22.37
CA GLY A 5 -13.67 48.16 -22.48
C GLY A 5 -14.35 47.69 -21.19
N ALA A 6 -15.61 47.28 -21.31
CA ALA A 6 -16.31 46.61 -20.22
C ALA A 6 -15.78 45.17 -20.11
N TYR A 7 -14.94 44.91 -19.12
CA TYR A 7 -14.57 43.55 -18.73
C TYR A 7 -15.80 42.89 -18.09
N ARG A 8 -16.47 42.04 -18.87
CA ARG A 8 -17.57 41.20 -18.39
C ARG A 8 -16.96 39.99 -17.69
N TYR A 9 -16.98 40.00 -16.35
CA TYR A 9 -16.61 38.84 -15.54
C TYR A 9 -17.52 37.66 -15.92
N HIS A 10 -16.95 36.64 -16.55
CA HIS A 10 -17.67 35.48 -17.08
C HIS A 10 -17.80 34.41 -15.97
N TRP A 11 -18.66 34.65 -14.97
CA TRP A 11 -19.00 33.65 -13.94
C TRP A 11 -20.24 32.82 -14.29
N GLN A 12 -20.52 32.62 -15.58
CA GLN A 12 -21.51 31.61 -15.99
C GLN A 12 -20.81 30.26 -16.03
N SER A 13 -20.88 29.59 -14.88
CA SER A 13 -20.66 28.16 -14.70
C SER A 13 -21.32 27.39 -15.84
N HIS A 14 -20.50 26.78 -16.69
CA HIS A 14 -20.93 25.66 -17.52
C HIS A 14 -21.57 24.61 -16.61
N ASP A 15 -22.74 24.09 -16.99
CA ASP A 15 -23.55 23.07 -16.28
C ASP A 15 -22.76 22.12 -15.38
N VAL A 16 -22.47 22.55 -14.14
CA VAL A 16 -21.88 21.67 -13.13
C VAL A 16 -23.04 20.90 -12.55
N LYS A 17 -23.19 19.64 -12.98
CA LYS A 17 -24.13 18.69 -12.39
C LYS A 17 -23.86 18.64 -10.88
N HIS A 18 -24.72 19.26 -10.07
CA HIS A 18 -24.51 19.36 -8.63
C HIS A 18 -24.86 18.03 -7.96
N SER A 19 -23.90 17.10 -7.96
CA SER A 19 -24.07 15.77 -7.37
C SER A 19 -23.76 15.79 -5.88
N GLY A 20 -24.80 16.01 -5.08
CA GLY A 20 -24.66 16.06 -3.62
C GLY A 20 -23.72 17.17 -3.13
N VAL A 21 -23.25 17.05 -1.89
CA VAL A 21 -22.27 17.96 -1.30
C VAL A 21 -20.87 17.34 -1.31
N ASP A 22 -19.87 18.16 -1.65
CA ASP A 22 -18.46 17.78 -1.67
C ASP A 22 -17.89 17.56 -0.25
N ASP A 23 -18.32 18.36 0.72
CA ASP A 23 -18.03 18.18 2.14
C ASP A 23 -19.33 17.94 2.92
N MET A 24 -19.41 16.78 3.57
CA MET A 24 -20.58 16.37 4.33
C MET A 24 -20.77 17.14 5.64
N VAL A 25 -19.79 17.96 6.07
CA VAL A 25 -20.01 18.95 7.15
C VAL A 25 -21.06 19.99 6.75
N LEU A 26 -21.28 20.21 5.45
CA LEU A 26 -22.30 21.12 4.92
C LEU A 26 -23.71 20.50 4.85
N LEU A 27 -23.88 19.23 5.25
CA LEU A 27 -25.21 18.61 5.31
C LEU A 27 -26.08 19.31 6.37
N SER A 28 -27.34 19.60 6.00
CA SER A 28 -28.31 20.20 6.92
C SER A 28 -28.69 19.31 8.10
N LYS A 29 -28.60 17.98 7.92
CA LYS A 29 -28.83 16.97 8.96
C LYS A 29 -27.73 15.92 8.91
N ILE A 30 -26.97 15.80 10.00
CA ILE A 30 -25.95 14.76 10.16
C ILE A 30 -26.64 13.50 10.68
N THR A 31 -27.19 12.71 9.77
CA THR A 31 -27.76 11.38 10.05
C THR A 31 -27.13 10.33 9.13
N GLU A 32 -27.10 9.07 9.56
CA GLU A 32 -26.57 7.97 8.73
C GLU A 32 -27.24 7.92 7.36
N ASN A 33 -28.56 8.08 7.31
CA ASN A 33 -29.32 8.11 6.05
C ASN A 33 -28.87 9.26 5.13
N ALA A 34 -28.68 10.47 5.67
CA ALA A 34 -28.25 11.61 4.87
C ALA A 34 -26.83 11.44 4.30
N ILE A 35 -25.92 10.85 5.10
CA ILE A 35 -24.55 10.52 4.67
C ILE A 35 -24.59 9.49 3.54
N VAL A 36 -25.32 8.39 3.73
CA VAL A 36 -25.45 7.31 2.74
C VAL A 36 -26.10 7.82 1.46
N GLU A 37 -27.15 8.65 1.56
CA GLU A 37 -27.79 9.27 0.39
C GLU A 37 -26.84 10.19 -0.38
N ASN A 38 -26.02 10.98 0.31
CA ASN A 38 -25.05 11.86 -0.33
C ASN A 38 -23.98 11.04 -1.08
N LEU A 39 -23.39 10.05 -0.41
CA LEU A 39 -22.39 9.16 -1.01
C LEU A 39 -22.98 8.40 -2.21
N LYS A 40 -24.23 7.93 -2.11
CA LYS A 40 -24.92 7.24 -3.21
C LYS A 40 -25.14 8.14 -4.43
N LYS A 41 -25.61 9.38 -4.22
CA LYS A 41 -25.80 10.36 -5.31
C LYS A 41 -24.49 10.63 -6.04
N ARG A 42 -23.44 10.94 -5.29
CA ARG A 42 -22.08 11.18 -5.81
C ARG A 42 -21.53 9.99 -6.58
N TYR A 43 -21.66 8.80 -6.00
CA TYR A 43 -21.22 7.57 -6.64
C TYR A 43 -21.95 7.28 -7.96
N MET A 44 -23.25 7.54 -8.03
CA MET A 44 -24.04 7.39 -9.27
C MET A 44 -23.62 8.36 -10.38
N ASP A 45 -23.05 9.51 -10.01
CA ASP A 45 -22.48 10.48 -10.95
C ASP A 45 -20.96 10.33 -11.08
N ASP A 46 -20.39 9.18 -10.72
CA ASP A 46 -18.97 8.84 -10.88
C ASP A 46 -18.00 9.67 -10.01
N TYR A 47 -18.51 10.32 -8.97
CA TYR A 47 -17.70 10.97 -7.93
C TYR A 47 -17.45 10.02 -6.75
N ILE A 48 -16.26 9.43 -6.71
CA ILE A 48 -15.90 8.44 -5.67
C ILE A 48 -15.37 9.05 -4.37
N PHE A 49 -14.97 10.32 -4.42
CA PHE A 49 -14.32 11.04 -3.33
C PHE A 49 -15.25 12.08 -2.72
N THR A 50 -15.32 12.11 -1.41
CA THR A 50 -16.16 13.05 -0.64
C THR A 50 -15.45 13.39 0.66
N TYR A 51 -15.46 14.66 1.08
CA TYR A 51 -14.94 15.07 2.38
C TYR A 51 -15.96 14.89 3.50
N ILE A 52 -15.45 14.66 4.70
CA ILE A 52 -16.14 14.92 5.95
C ILE A 52 -15.15 15.65 6.86
N GLY A 53 -15.15 16.98 6.75
CA GLY A 53 -14.14 17.83 7.39
C GLY A 53 -12.73 17.49 6.93
N SER A 54 -11.87 17.04 7.85
CA SER A 54 -10.48 16.68 7.54
C SER A 54 -10.29 15.28 6.96
N VAL A 55 -11.34 14.45 6.94
CA VAL A 55 -11.27 13.07 6.44
C VAL A 55 -11.76 12.99 5.01
N LEU A 56 -11.01 12.28 4.16
CA LEU A 56 -11.41 11.96 2.79
C LEU A 56 -12.03 10.56 2.75
N ILE A 57 -13.30 10.48 2.36
CA ILE A 57 -14.00 9.22 2.09
C ILE A 57 -13.80 8.85 0.62
N SER A 58 -13.45 7.58 0.38
CA SER A 58 -13.30 6.99 -0.94
C SER A 58 -14.20 5.75 -1.06
N VAL A 59 -15.07 5.73 -2.07
CA VAL A 59 -15.95 4.59 -2.37
C VAL A 59 -15.39 3.85 -3.59
N ASN A 60 -15.04 2.56 -3.44
CA ASN A 60 -14.43 1.80 -4.53
C ASN A 60 -15.39 1.69 -5.74
N PRO A 61 -15.02 2.21 -6.93
CA PRO A 61 -15.87 2.15 -8.13
C PRO A 61 -15.88 0.78 -8.81
N PHE A 62 -14.95 -0.13 -8.48
CA PHE A 62 -14.73 -1.41 -9.20
C PHE A 62 -14.51 -1.26 -10.72
N LYS A 63 -14.16 -0.05 -11.17
CA LYS A 63 -13.80 0.30 -12.55
C LYS A 63 -12.65 1.31 -12.56
N GLN A 64 -11.98 1.43 -13.70
CA GLN A 64 -10.98 2.48 -13.89
C GLN A 64 -11.68 3.83 -14.09
N MET A 65 -11.20 4.87 -13.40
CA MET A 65 -11.73 6.22 -13.52
C MET A 65 -10.77 7.11 -14.32
N PRO A 66 -11.28 8.05 -15.12
CA PRO A 66 -10.45 8.82 -16.05
C PRO A 66 -9.64 9.95 -15.41
N TYR A 67 -9.88 10.31 -14.14
CA TYR A 67 -9.33 11.51 -13.48
C TYR A 67 -8.10 11.24 -12.59
N PHE A 68 -7.24 10.30 -12.97
CA PHE A 68 -5.97 10.02 -12.29
C PHE A 68 -4.75 10.29 -13.18
N GLY A 69 -4.88 11.25 -14.10
CA GLY A 69 -3.84 11.62 -15.05
C GLY A 69 -2.97 12.77 -14.57
N GLU A 70 -2.03 13.20 -15.43
CA GLU A 70 -1.15 14.34 -15.14
C GLU A 70 -1.91 15.66 -15.04
N LYS A 71 -2.99 15.81 -15.82
CA LYS A 71 -3.85 17.00 -15.78
C LYS A 71 -4.41 17.24 -14.39
N GLU A 72 -4.86 16.19 -13.70
CA GLU A 72 -5.37 16.33 -12.34
C GLU A 72 -4.24 16.63 -11.37
N ILE A 73 -3.04 16.06 -11.55
CA ILE A 73 -1.89 16.41 -10.71
C ILE A 73 -1.61 17.91 -10.76
N GLU A 74 -1.57 18.49 -11.97
CA GLU A 74 -1.37 19.94 -12.17
C GLU A 74 -2.49 20.78 -11.57
N MET A 75 -3.74 20.31 -11.69
CA MET A 75 -4.92 20.99 -11.12
C MET A 75 -4.85 21.10 -9.59
N TYR A 76 -4.36 20.06 -8.90
CA TYR A 76 -4.28 20.03 -7.44
C TYR A 76 -2.99 20.62 -6.87
N GLN A 77 -1.95 20.81 -7.69
CA GLN A 77 -0.66 21.29 -7.24
C GLN A 77 -0.75 22.73 -6.70
N GLY A 78 -0.56 22.89 -5.39
CA GLY A 78 -0.58 24.19 -4.73
C GLY A 78 -1.97 24.81 -4.56
N ALA A 79 -3.02 24.15 -5.04
CA ALA A 79 -4.39 24.62 -4.90
C ALA A 79 -4.87 24.55 -3.44
N ALA A 80 -5.78 25.44 -3.05
CA ALA A 80 -6.45 25.33 -1.76
C ALA A 80 -7.51 24.20 -1.82
N GLN A 81 -7.78 23.56 -0.68
CA GLN A 81 -8.68 22.39 -0.60
C GLN A 81 -10.10 22.65 -1.13
N TYR A 82 -10.56 23.90 -1.08
CA TYR A 82 -11.90 24.32 -1.52
C TYR A 82 -11.96 24.83 -2.97
N GLU A 83 -10.82 24.99 -3.65
CA GLU A 83 -10.78 25.45 -5.04
C GLU A 83 -11.18 24.35 -6.01
N ASN A 84 -10.90 23.10 -5.64
CA ASN A 84 -11.09 21.92 -6.47
C ASN A 84 -12.00 20.90 -5.75
N PRO A 85 -12.67 20.00 -6.51
CA PRO A 85 -13.51 18.97 -5.90
C PRO A 85 -12.69 17.99 -5.03
N PRO A 86 -13.34 17.20 -4.17
CA PRO A 86 -12.65 16.26 -3.30
C PRO A 86 -11.83 15.26 -4.09
N HIS A 87 -10.55 15.14 -3.74
CA HIS A 87 -9.65 14.21 -4.41
C HIS A 87 -8.49 13.77 -3.52
N ILE A 88 -7.93 12.59 -3.83
CA ILE A 88 -6.77 12.06 -3.12
C ILE A 88 -5.50 12.89 -3.36
N TYR A 89 -5.40 13.57 -4.50
CA TYR A 89 -4.29 14.46 -4.83
C TYR A 89 -4.32 15.74 -3.99
N ALA A 90 -5.49 16.30 -3.70
CA ALA A 90 -5.60 17.42 -2.76
C ALA A 90 -5.07 17.04 -1.36
N LEU A 91 -5.39 15.82 -0.89
CA LEU A 91 -4.87 15.30 0.38
C LEU A 91 -3.35 15.13 0.35
N ALA A 92 -2.81 14.57 -0.74
CA ALA A 92 -1.38 14.39 -0.90
C ALA A 92 -0.61 15.72 -1.01
N ASP A 93 -1.20 16.71 -1.69
CA ASP A 93 -0.65 18.06 -1.82
C ASP A 93 -0.60 18.79 -0.47
N ASN A 94 -1.71 18.79 0.26
CA ASN A 94 -1.78 19.36 1.61
C ASN A 94 -0.75 18.71 2.54
N MET A 95 -0.64 17.38 2.51
CA MET A 95 0.36 16.65 3.28
C MET A 95 1.78 17.10 2.91
N TYR A 96 2.13 17.14 1.63
CA TYR A 96 3.47 17.54 1.20
C TYR A 96 3.78 19.00 1.54
N ARG A 97 2.84 19.92 1.29
CA ARG A 97 3.03 21.34 1.60
C ARG A 97 3.21 21.58 3.10
N ASN A 98 2.36 20.99 3.94
CA ASN A 98 2.48 21.14 5.40
C ASN A 98 3.82 20.58 5.90
N MET A 99 4.28 19.45 5.35
CA MET A 99 5.60 18.91 5.66
C MET A 99 6.74 19.90 5.37
N ILE A 100 6.68 20.60 4.24
CA ILE A 100 7.73 21.57 3.83
C ILE A 100 7.63 22.88 4.61
N ILE A 101 6.41 23.41 4.79
CA ILE A 101 6.15 24.70 5.43
C ILE A 101 6.39 24.60 6.94
N ASP A 102 5.77 23.62 7.60
CA ASP A 102 5.81 23.48 9.04
C ASP A 102 7.07 22.73 9.51
N ARG A 103 7.76 22.05 8.59
CA ARG A 103 8.93 21.20 8.87
C ARG A 103 8.63 20.07 9.85
N GLU A 104 7.39 19.59 9.83
CA GLU A 104 6.90 18.50 10.67
C GLU A 104 6.59 17.24 9.86
N ASN A 105 6.82 16.08 10.48
CA ASN A 105 6.50 14.79 9.87
C ASN A 105 4.99 14.65 9.69
N GLN A 106 4.57 14.21 8.50
CA GLN A 106 3.16 13.99 8.18
C GLN A 106 2.83 12.50 8.08
N CYS A 107 1.60 12.14 8.42
CA CYS A 107 1.13 10.76 8.36
C CYS A 107 -0.25 10.69 7.74
N VAL A 108 -0.42 9.82 6.74
CA VAL A 108 -1.73 9.48 6.18
C VAL A 108 -2.12 8.07 6.59
N ILE A 109 -3.26 7.96 7.24
CA ILE A 109 -3.83 6.67 7.66
C ILE A 109 -4.92 6.30 6.68
N ILE A 110 -4.75 5.18 5.98
CA ILE A 110 -5.73 4.65 5.03
C ILE A 110 -6.39 3.41 5.65
N SER A 111 -7.61 3.58 6.14
CA SER A 111 -8.41 2.51 6.74
C SER A 111 -9.54 2.06 5.80
N GLY A 112 -10.10 0.89 6.06
CA GLY A 112 -11.20 0.33 5.28
C GLY A 112 -11.18 -1.19 5.25
N GLU A 113 -12.31 -1.78 4.90
CA GLU A 113 -12.46 -3.23 4.78
C GLU A 113 -11.57 -3.83 3.68
N SER A 114 -11.47 -5.16 3.66
CA SER A 114 -10.76 -5.88 2.61
C SER A 114 -11.40 -5.58 1.25
N GLY A 115 -10.61 -5.17 0.25
CA GLY A 115 -11.14 -4.76 -1.06
C GLY A 115 -11.63 -3.31 -1.18
N ALA A 116 -11.58 -2.50 -0.11
CA ALA A 116 -12.04 -1.10 -0.14
C ALA A 116 -11.18 -0.14 -0.98
N GLY A 117 -10.05 -0.59 -1.54
CA GLY A 117 -9.18 0.25 -2.38
C GLY A 117 -7.95 0.87 -1.66
N LYS A 118 -7.65 0.46 -0.42
CA LYS A 118 -6.52 1.01 0.37
C LYS A 118 -5.17 1.03 -0.38
N THR A 119 -4.81 -0.09 -1.00
CA THR A 119 -3.54 -0.22 -1.75
C THR A 119 -3.49 0.71 -2.95
N VAL A 120 -4.62 0.88 -3.64
CA VAL A 120 -4.73 1.76 -4.82
C VAL A 120 -4.63 3.23 -4.38
N ALA A 121 -5.30 3.62 -3.30
CA ALA A 121 -5.19 4.95 -2.71
C ALA A 121 -3.73 5.29 -2.32
N ALA A 122 -3.05 4.35 -1.66
CA ALA A 122 -1.63 4.52 -1.31
C ALA A 122 -0.75 4.75 -2.55
N LYS A 123 -0.98 3.99 -3.64
CA LYS A 123 -0.26 4.16 -4.91
C LYS A 123 -0.45 5.55 -5.51
N TYR A 124 -1.68 6.10 -5.47
CA TYR A 124 -1.95 7.44 -5.99
C TYR A 124 -1.27 8.54 -5.17
N ILE A 125 -1.31 8.44 -3.83
CA ILE A 125 -0.59 9.40 -2.96
C ILE A 125 0.90 9.36 -3.26
N MET A 126 1.49 8.16 -3.31
CA MET A 126 2.92 8.01 -3.64
C MET A 126 3.25 8.59 -5.01
N SER A 127 2.46 8.29 -6.04
CA SER A 127 2.70 8.80 -7.39
C SER A 127 2.60 10.32 -7.47
N TYR A 128 1.67 10.92 -6.74
CA TYR A 128 1.51 12.37 -6.66
C TYR A 128 2.74 13.01 -6.02
N VAL A 129 3.10 12.57 -4.81
CA VAL A 129 4.24 13.10 -4.06
C VAL A 129 5.53 12.95 -4.85
N SER A 130 5.75 11.80 -5.49
CA SER A 130 6.91 11.58 -6.36
C SER A 130 7.01 12.56 -7.53
N ARG A 131 5.86 12.95 -8.11
CA ARG A 131 5.81 13.85 -9.27
C ARG A 131 6.10 15.30 -8.87
N ILE A 132 5.59 15.75 -7.73
CA ILE A 132 5.76 17.13 -7.27
C ILE A 132 7.11 17.36 -6.57
N SER A 133 7.72 16.32 -5.99
CA SER A 133 9.01 16.41 -5.30
C SER A 133 10.22 16.38 -6.26
N GLY A 134 10.05 16.83 -7.51
CA GLY A 134 11.11 16.95 -8.51
C GLY A 134 11.36 15.73 -9.40
N GLY A 135 10.63 14.61 -9.24
CA GLY A 135 10.60 13.50 -10.20
C GLY A 135 11.95 12.84 -10.55
N GLY A 136 13.01 13.13 -9.80
CA GLY A 136 14.37 12.67 -10.08
C GLY A 136 14.54 11.14 -10.01
N PRO A 137 15.65 10.59 -10.53
CA PRO A 137 15.89 9.14 -10.59
C PRO A 137 15.81 8.44 -9.23
N LYS A 138 16.22 9.12 -8.15
CA LYS A 138 16.11 8.61 -6.78
C LYS A 138 14.66 8.41 -6.33
N VAL A 139 13.78 9.35 -6.69
CA VAL A 139 12.35 9.30 -6.37
C VAL A 139 11.69 8.10 -7.05
N GLN A 140 11.97 7.97 -8.35
CA GLN A 140 11.46 6.87 -9.16
C GLN A 140 11.97 5.53 -8.62
N HIS A 141 13.23 5.47 -8.19
CA HIS A 141 13.79 4.28 -7.57
C HIS A 141 13.09 3.88 -6.26
N VAL A 142 12.83 4.84 -5.36
CA VAL A 142 12.09 4.57 -4.10
C VAL A 142 10.67 4.10 -4.41
N LYS A 143 9.98 4.77 -5.34
CA LYS A 143 8.65 4.36 -5.82
C LYS A 143 8.68 2.95 -6.41
N ASP A 144 9.65 2.63 -7.26
CA ASP A 144 9.78 1.33 -7.90
C ASP A 144 10.09 0.23 -6.88
N ILE A 145 10.97 0.45 -5.91
CA ILE A 145 11.22 -0.49 -4.81
C ILE A 145 9.92 -0.77 -4.05
N ILE A 146 9.17 0.27 -3.69
CA ILE A 146 7.90 0.12 -2.97
C ILE A 146 6.90 -0.66 -3.81
N LEU A 147 6.73 -0.32 -5.09
CA LEU A 147 5.79 -0.99 -5.98
C LEU A 147 6.18 -2.44 -6.25
N GLN A 148 7.46 -2.72 -6.50
CA GLN A 148 8.01 -4.04 -6.75
C GLN A 148 8.02 -4.93 -5.50
N SER A 149 8.03 -4.35 -4.30
CA SER A 149 7.92 -5.12 -3.05
C SER A 149 6.51 -5.70 -2.83
N ASN A 150 5.47 -5.19 -3.51
CA ASN A 150 4.10 -5.63 -3.25
C ASN A 150 3.86 -7.11 -3.54
N PRO A 151 4.21 -7.68 -4.71
CA PRO A 151 4.03 -9.11 -4.97
C PRO A 151 4.68 -9.97 -3.87
N LEU A 152 5.90 -9.62 -3.44
CA LEU A 152 6.58 -10.31 -2.35
C LEU A 152 5.81 -10.20 -1.02
N LEU A 153 5.39 -9.00 -0.65
CA LEU A 153 4.64 -8.78 0.59
C LEU A 153 3.25 -9.44 0.56
N GLU A 154 2.60 -9.50 -0.60
CA GLU A 154 1.30 -10.17 -0.78
C GLU A 154 1.46 -11.69 -0.72
N ALA A 155 2.50 -12.26 -1.33
CA ALA A 155 2.79 -13.70 -1.22
C ALA A 155 2.93 -14.15 0.24
N PHE A 156 3.67 -13.40 1.05
CA PHE A 156 3.97 -13.77 2.45
C PHE A 156 2.95 -13.27 3.47
N GLY A 157 2.12 -12.28 3.13
CA GLY A 157 1.25 -11.59 4.08
C GLY A 157 -0.23 -11.57 3.70
N ASN A 158 -0.61 -11.97 2.48
CA ASN A 158 -2.01 -12.13 2.10
C ASN A 158 -2.42 -13.61 2.11
N ALA A 159 -3.72 -13.83 2.33
CA ALA A 159 -4.32 -15.14 2.28
C ALA A 159 -5.78 -15.06 1.81
N LYS A 160 -6.31 -16.19 1.32
CA LYS A 160 -7.74 -16.37 1.09
C LYS A 160 -8.46 -16.43 2.44
N THR A 161 -9.49 -15.59 2.56
CA THR A 161 -10.49 -15.62 3.63
C THR A 161 -11.87 -15.89 3.02
N VAL A 162 -12.89 -16.10 3.85
CA VAL A 162 -14.28 -16.29 3.38
C VAL A 162 -14.78 -15.09 2.57
N ARG A 163 -14.30 -13.87 2.85
CA ARG A 163 -14.80 -12.62 2.24
C ARG A 163 -13.92 -12.05 1.13
N ASN A 164 -12.65 -12.43 1.07
CA ASN A 164 -11.70 -11.94 0.07
C ASN A 164 -10.62 -12.99 -0.19
N ASN A 165 -10.43 -13.31 -1.47
CA ASN A 165 -9.43 -14.24 -1.99
C ASN A 165 -7.98 -13.76 -1.80
N ASN A 166 -7.73 -12.45 -1.71
CA ASN A 166 -6.41 -11.85 -1.52
C ASN A 166 -6.42 -10.84 -0.35
N SER A 167 -6.79 -11.29 0.86
CA SER A 167 -6.90 -10.43 2.03
C SER A 167 -5.54 -10.21 2.68
N SER A 168 -5.09 -8.95 2.82
CA SER A 168 -3.91 -8.62 3.63
C SER A 168 -4.13 -8.92 5.11
N ARG A 169 -3.21 -9.68 5.71
CA ARG A 169 -3.23 -10.07 7.13
C ARG A 169 -2.08 -9.44 7.92
N PHE A 170 -1.68 -8.25 7.48
CA PHE A 170 -0.66 -7.38 8.08
C PHE A 170 -0.95 -5.93 7.69
N GLY A 171 -0.53 -5.00 8.53
CA GLY A 171 -0.44 -3.58 8.20
C GLY A 171 0.85 -3.29 7.46
N LYS A 172 0.77 -2.40 6.46
CA LYS A 172 1.93 -1.85 5.74
C LYS A 172 2.10 -0.40 6.15
N TYR A 173 3.29 -0.04 6.60
CA TYR A 173 3.68 1.33 6.86
C TYR A 173 4.80 1.72 5.91
N PHE A 174 4.52 2.74 5.10
CA PHE A 174 5.46 3.29 4.15
C PHE A 174 5.96 4.61 4.71
N GLU A 175 7.26 4.68 4.98
CA GLU A 175 7.96 5.88 5.38
C GLU A 175 8.72 6.40 4.15
N ILE A 176 8.49 7.65 3.77
CA ILE A 176 9.26 8.34 2.73
C ILE A 176 9.97 9.49 3.42
N GLN A 177 11.28 9.55 3.25
CA GLN A 177 12.15 10.50 3.90
C GLN A 177 12.50 11.60 2.90
N PHE A 178 12.28 12.85 3.29
CA PHE A 178 12.57 14.02 2.48
C PHE A 178 13.73 14.81 3.08
N SER A 179 14.58 15.31 2.21
CA SER A 179 15.58 16.32 2.55
C SER A 179 14.90 17.65 2.90
N PRO A 180 15.59 18.56 3.61
CA PRO A 180 15.05 19.90 3.89
C PRO A 180 14.68 20.71 2.64
N GLY A 181 15.22 20.36 1.47
CA GLY A 181 14.87 20.96 0.18
C GLY A 181 13.59 20.37 -0.47
N GLY A 182 12.96 19.39 0.17
CA GLY A 182 11.74 18.74 -0.32
C GLY A 182 11.95 17.62 -1.33
N GLU A 183 13.20 17.27 -1.63
CA GLU A 183 13.55 16.09 -2.44
C GLU A 183 13.56 14.82 -1.59
N PRO A 184 13.03 13.69 -2.06
CA PRO A 184 13.05 12.44 -1.32
C PRO A 184 14.46 11.84 -1.31
N ASP A 185 14.96 11.57 -0.12
CA ASP A 185 16.30 11.03 0.14
C ASP A 185 16.29 9.51 0.35
N GLY A 186 15.15 8.97 0.82
CA GLY A 186 15.03 7.54 1.08
C GLY A 186 13.62 7.10 1.43
N GLY A 187 13.48 5.83 1.79
CA GLY A 187 12.23 5.29 2.28
C GLY A 187 12.40 3.95 2.98
N LYS A 188 11.45 3.63 3.85
CA LYS A 188 11.43 2.40 4.63
C LYS A 188 10.03 1.80 4.62
N ILE A 189 9.96 0.49 4.47
CA ILE A 189 8.72 -0.28 4.60
C ILE A 189 8.79 -1.05 5.90
N SER A 190 7.79 -0.84 6.76
CA SER A 190 7.64 -1.59 8.00
C SER A 190 6.33 -2.37 7.96
N ASN A 191 6.41 -3.66 8.29
CA ASN A 191 5.24 -4.53 8.37
C ASN A 191 4.80 -4.63 9.83
N PHE A 192 3.51 -4.44 10.07
CA PHE A 192 2.92 -4.46 11.40
C PHE A 192 1.87 -5.55 11.52
N LEU A 193 1.77 -6.15 12.72
CA LEU A 193 0.66 -7.04 13.09
C LEU A 193 0.38 -8.17 12.09
N LEU A 194 1.44 -8.83 11.59
CA LEU A 194 1.26 -10.05 10.80
C LEU A 194 0.50 -11.09 11.64
N GLU A 195 -0.58 -11.63 11.09
CA GLU A 195 -1.39 -12.68 11.72
C GLU A 195 -0.64 -14.02 11.75
N LYS A 196 0.36 -14.14 12.62
CA LYS A 196 1.24 -15.32 12.73
C LYS A 196 0.47 -16.61 13.01
N SER A 197 -0.65 -16.53 13.74
CA SER A 197 -1.52 -17.67 14.04
C SER A 197 -2.05 -18.36 12.79
N ARG A 198 -2.22 -17.63 11.68
CA ARG A 198 -2.70 -18.17 10.40
C ARG A 198 -1.83 -19.28 9.83
N VAL A 199 -0.55 -19.34 10.20
CA VAL A 199 0.34 -20.41 9.74
C VAL A 199 -0.12 -21.77 10.26
N VAL A 200 -0.59 -21.83 11.51
CA VAL A 200 -0.92 -23.07 12.22
C VAL A 200 -2.42 -23.32 12.37
N MET A 201 -3.25 -22.26 12.36
CA MET A 201 -4.70 -22.34 12.57
C MET A 201 -5.44 -21.51 11.54
N ARG A 202 -6.51 -22.07 10.96
CA ARG A 202 -7.36 -21.41 9.96
C ARG A 202 -8.78 -21.89 10.08
N ASN A 203 -9.72 -21.04 9.67
CA ASN A 203 -11.12 -21.42 9.59
C ASN A 203 -11.37 -22.29 8.35
N PRO A 204 -12.39 -23.17 8.39
CA PRO A 204 -12.82 -23.93 7.21
C PRO A 204 -13.08 -23.01 6.01
N GLY A 205 -12.59 -23.40 4.82
CA GLY A 205 -12.74 -22.61 3.58
C GLY A 205 -11.71 -21.49 3.37
N GLU A 206 -10.85 -21.20 4.35
CA GLU A 206 -9.74 -20.25 4.20
C GLU A 206 -8.43 -20.92 3.77
N ARG A 207 -7.42 -20.14 3.36
CA ARG A 207 -6.05 -20.64 3.13
C ARG A 207 -5.07 -20.11 4.17
N SER A 208 -3.90 -20.76 4.23
CA SER A 208 -2.68 -20.11 4.74
C SER A 208 -2.23 -18.99 3.78
N PHE A 209 -1.10 -18.36 4.10
CA PHE A 209 -0.43 -17.40 3.22
C PHE A 209 -0.16 -18.00 1.84
N HIS A 210 -0.28 -17.17 0.80
CA HIS A 210 -0.17 -17.63 -0.59
C HIS A 210 1.17 -18.30 -0.89
N ILE A 211 2.26 -17.83 -0.28
CA ILE A 211 3.61 -18.35 -0.51
C ILE A 211 3.74 -19.87 -0.35
N PHE A 212 2.99 -20.49 0.58
CA PHE A 212 3.07 -21.95 0.76
C PHE A 212 2.54 -22.71 -0.47
N TYR A 213 1.45 -22.22 -1.05
CA TYR A 213 0.81 -22.81 -2.22
C TYR A 213 1.60 -22.48 -3.49
N GLN A 214 2.05 -21.22 -3.61
CA GLN A 214 2.94 -20.75 -4.67
C GLN A 214 4.25 -21.55 -4.73
N LEU A 215 4.87 -21.83 -3.58
CA LEU A 215 6.09 -22.63 -3.52
C LEU A 215 5.85 -24.07 -3.99
N ILE A 216 4.75 -24.72 -3.57
CA ILE A 216 4.45 -26.10 -3.94
C ILE A 216 4.09 -26.21 -5.43
N GLU A 217 3.36 -25.25 -6.00
CA GLU A 217 2.96 -25.28 -7.42
C GLU A 217 4.03 -24.75 -8.38
N GLY A 218 4.80 -23.75 -7.93
CA GLY A 218 5.73 -22.98 -8.76
C GLY A 218 7.19 -23.41 -8.68
N ALA A 219 7.61 -24.17 -7.66
CA ALA A 219 8.99 -24.65 -7.56
C ALA A 219 9.34 -25.66 -8.66
N SER A 220 10.59 -25.60 -9.15
CA SER A 220 11.13 -26.58 -10.11
C SER A 220 11.26 -27.98 -9.46
N ALA A 221 11.34 -29.03 -10.27
CA ALA A 221 11.54 -30.40 -9.76
C ALA A 221 12.80 -30.52 -8.89
N GLU A 222 13.89 -29.84 -9.28
CA GLU A 222 15.15 -29.77 -8.51
C GLU A 222 14.97 -29.04 -7.17
N GLN A 223 14.24 -27.93 -7.16
CA GLN A 223 13.91 -27.21 -5.93
C GLN A 223 13.04 -28.06 -5.01
N LYS A 224 12.07 -28.78 -5.56
CA LYS A 224 11.21 -29.68 -4.80
C LYS A 224 12.00 -30.80 -4.16
N HIS A 225 12.89 -31.44 -4.92
CA HIS A 225 13.75 -32.49 -4.41
C HIS A 225 14.71 -31.97 -3.33
N SER A 226 15.39 -30.84 -3.58
CA SER A 226 16.37 -30.30 -2.63
C SER A 226 15.75 -29.78 -1.32
N LEU A 227 14.52 -29.25 -1.37
CA LEU A 227 13.80 -28.74 -0.21
C LEU A 227 12.87 -29.77 0.44
N GLY A 228 12.77 -30.99 -0.12
CA GLY A 228 11.85 -32.02 0.36
C GLY A 228 10.37 -31.64 0.21
N ILE A 229 10.03 -30.87 -0.83
CA ILE A 229 8.66 -30.42 -1.09
C ILE A 229 7.85 -31.56 -1.71
N THR A 230 6.74 -31.90 -1.05
CA THR A 230 5.77 -32.91 -1.49
C THR A 230 4.45 -32.23 -1.91
N SER A 231 3.37 -32.99 -2.05
CA SER A 231 2.01 -32.49 -2.32
C SER A 231 1.42 -31.72 -1.13
N MET A 232 0.42 -30.87 -1.40
CA MET A 232 -0.16 -29.98 -0.38
C MET A 232 -0.85 -30.72 0.77
N ASP A 233 -1.45 -31.88 0.49
CA ASP A 233 -2.15 -32.74 1.43
C ASP A 233 -1.22 -33.43 2.44
N TYR A 234 0.05 -33.62 2.09
CA TYR A 234 1.07 -34.16 2.99
C TYR A 234 1.26 -33.28 4.23
N TYR A 235 1.13 -31.97 4.07
CA TYR A 235 1.40 -31.06 5.16
C TYR A 235 0.15 -30.75 5.98
N TYR A 236 0.17 -31.17 7.25
CA TYR A 236 -0.93 -30.96 8.20
C TYR A 236 -1.43 -29.53 8.24
N TYR A 237 -0.52 -28.55 8.30
CA TYR A 237 -0.92 -27.15 8.29
C TYR A 237 -1.76 -26.81 7.04
N LEU A 238 -1.45 -27.28 5.83
CA LEU A 238 -2.17 -26.96 4.59
C LEU A 238 -3.47 -27.75 4.42
N SER A 239 -3.53 -28.99 4.91
CA SER A 239 -4.66 -29.88 4.67
C SER A 239 -5.92 -29.59 5.49
N LEU A 240 -5.77 -28.99 6.68
CA LEU A 240 -6.87 -28.75 7.62
C LEU A 240 -8.05 -27.92 7.08
N SER A 241 -7.79 -27.05 6.10
CA SER A 241 -8.81 -26.11 5.60
C SER A 241 -9.68 -26.66 4.48
N GLY A 242 -9.27 -27.76 3.84
CA GLY A 242 -9.91 -28.31 2.63
C GLY A 242 -9.86 -27.41 1.38
N SER A 243 -9.24 -26.22 1.47
CA SER A 243 -9.17 -25.25 0.38
C SER A 243 -7.73 -25.12 -0.13
N TYR A 244 -7.43 -25.77 -1.25
CA TYR A 244 -6.10 -25.74 -1.88
C TYR A 244 -6.00 -24.71 -3.01
N LYS A 245 -7.03 -24.64 -3.85
CA LYS A 245 -7.10 -23.74 -5.00
C LYS A 245 -8.01 -22.54 -4.74
N VAL A 246 -7.76 -21.47 -5.49
CA VAL A 246 -8.58 -20.26 -5.55
C VAL A 246 -8.78 -19.96 -7.02
N ASP A 247 -10.03 -19.83 -7.46
CA ASP A 247 -10.36 -19.77 -8.90
C ASP A 247 -9.71 -18.59 -9.62
N ASP A 248 -9.46 -17.48 -8.90
CA ASP A 248 -8.88 -16.25 -9.46
C ASP A 248 -7.35 -16.17 -9.33
N ILE A 249 -6.66 -17.19 -8.77
CA ILE A 249 -5.22 -17.12 -8.47
C ILE A 249 -4.46 -18.28 -9.13
N ASP A 250 -3.48 -17.92 -9.97
CA ASP A 250 -2.50 -18.87 -10.51
C ASP A 250 -1.25 -18.90 -9.62
N ASP A 251 -1.24 -19.78 -8.62
CA ASP A 251 -0.14 -19.91 -7.66
C ASP A 251 1.24 -20.14 -8.35
N ARG A 252 1.29 -20.78 -9.52
CA ARG A 252 2.54 -20.98 -10.26
C ARG A 252 3.05 -19.69 -10.87
N ARG A 253 2.18 -18.91 -11.53
CA ARG A 253 2.55 -17.62 -12.11
C ARG A 253 2.96 -16.63 -11.03
N GLU A 254 2.18 -16.52 -9.96
CA GLU A 254 2.45 -15.62 -8.84
C GLU A 254 3.77 -15.95 -8.12
N PHE A 255 4.18 -17.23 -8.09
CA PHE A 255 5.49 -17.61 -7.56
C PHE A 255 6.64 -17.03 -8.39
N GLN A 256 6.51 -16.99 -9.72
CA GLN A 256 7.53 -16.40 -10.58
C GLN A 256 7.65 -14.89 -10.35
N GLU A 257 6.52 -14.20 -10.22
CA GLU A 257 6.49 -12.77 -9.87
C GLU A 257 7.14 -12.52 -8.51
N THR A 258 6.85 -13.37 -7.52
CA THR A 258 7.46 -13.31 -6.19
C THR A 258 8.99 -13.47 -6.26
N LEU A 259 9.51 -14.39 -7.08
CA LEU A 259 10.95 -14.58 -7.27
C LEU A 259 11.61 -13.36 -7.94
N VAL A 260 10.95 -12.74 -8.90
CA VAL A 260 11.41 -11.50 -9.55
C VAL A 260 11.49 -10.37 -8.52
N SER A 261 10.43 -10.17 -7.74
CA SER A 261 10.37 -9.16 -6.67
C SER A 261 11.39 -9.40 -5.55
N ALA A 262 11.70 -10.66 -5.24
CA ALA A 262 12.74 -11.04 -4.27
C ALA A 262 14.17 -10.88 -4.81
N GLY A 263 14.36 -10.38 -6.04
CA GLY A 263 15.67 -10.28 -6.69
C GLY A 263 16.30 -11.64 -7.04
N SER A 264 15.52 -12.73 -6.95
CA SER A 264 15.95 -14.12 -7.14
C SER A 264 15.54 -14.71 -8.50
N GLY A 265 15.07 -13.86 -9.42
CA GLY A 265 14.72 -14.25 -10.79
C GLY A 265 15.90 -14.89 -11.55
N PRO A 266 15.62 -15.64 -12.63
CA PRO A 266 16.61 -16.47 -13.33
C PRO A 266 17.80 -15.71 -13.97
N GLY A 267 17.86 -14.38 -13.87
CA GLY A 267 18.96 -13.55 -14.40
C GLY A 267 19.94 -12.97 -13.36
N ARG A 268 19.78 -13.22 -12.05
CA ARG A 268 20.66 -12.64 -11.00
C ARG A 268 21.31 -13.63 -10.03
N ARG A 269 21.17 -14.95 -10.23
CA ARG A 269 22.03 -15.93 -9.54
C ARG A 269 23.39 -15.98 -10.23
N GLY A 270 24.23 -14.97 -10.00
CA GLY A 270 25.55 -14.92 -10.63
C GLY A 270 26.28 -13.59 -10.49
N SER A 271 26.54 -13.14 -9.27
CA SER A 271 27.68 -12.24 -9.03
C SER A 271 28.43 -12.71 -7.79
N ALA A 272 29.63 -13.20 -8.05
CA ALA A 272 30.57 -13.84 -7.16
C ALA A 272 30.71 -13.20 -5.78
N ALA A 273 30.82 -14.06 -4.76
CA ALA A 273 31.47 -13.72 -3.52
C ALA A 273 32.90 -13.24 -3.82
N PRO A 274 33.37 -12.10 -3.28
CA PRO A 274 34.75 -11.70 -3.45
C PRO A 274 35.64 -12.61 -2.60
N LYS A 275 36.47 -13.42 -3.28
CA LYS A 275 37.64 -14.05 -2.66
C LYS A 275 38.62 -12.93 -2.28
N GLY A 276 38.73 -12.64 -0.99
CA GLY A 276 39.77 -11.79 -0.42
C GLY A 276 40.52 -12.54 0.66
N GLN A 277 41.76 -12.92 0.36
CA GLN A 277 42.73 -13.42 1.34
C GLN A 277 43.03 -12.35 2.38
N GLY A 278 43.10 -12.76 3.65
CA GLY A 278 43.51 -11.92 4.76
C GLY A 278 43.54 -12.75 6.04
N GLY A 279 44.63 -13.48 6.25
CA GLY A 279 44.81 -14.30 7.44
C GLY A 279 44.87 -13.45 8.71
N LEU A 280 44.19 -13.88 9.77
CA LEU A 280 44.54 -13.53 11.14
C LEU A 280 44.04 -14.61 12.12
N ARG A 281 45.05 -15.26 12.71
CA ARG A 281 45.08 -16.12 13.92
C ARG A 281 43.82 -16.15 14.78
N ALA A 282 43.32 -17.36 15.01
CA ALA A 282 42.49 -17.72 16.14
C ALA A 282 43.23 -17.47 17.47
N LYS A 283 42.68 -16.60 18.33
CA LYS A 283 42.99 -16.55 19.76
C LYS A 283 41.81 -17.14 20.52
N SER A 284 42.09 -18.26 21.19
CA SER A 284 41.26 -18.89 22.21
C SER A 284 41.02 -17.94 23.39
N ARG A 285 39.76 -17.68 23.77
CA ARG A 285 39.41 -17.25 25.12
C ARG A 285 37.99 -17.69 25.52
N GLY A 286 37.93 -18.39 26.64
CA GLY A 286 37.03 -18.04 27.75
C GLY A 286 35.64 -18.65 27.74
N LYS A 287 35.49 -19.76 28.48
CA LYS A 287 34.23 -20.20 29.09
C LYS A 287 33.63 -19.05 29.92
N PHE A 288 32.35 -18.75 29.72
CA PHE A 288 31.55 -17.97 30.67
C PHE A 288 30.61 -18.93 31.45
N PRO A 289 30.43 -18.75 32.78
CA PRO A 289 29.55 -19.58 33.60
C PRO A 289 28.08 -19.10 33.56
N PRO A 290 27.12 -19.94 33.99
CA PRO A 290 25.70 -19.59 33.98
C PRO A 290 25.33 -18.65 35.13
N HIS A 291 24.62 -17.57 34.82
CA HIS A 291 24.03 -16.68 35.82
C HIS A 291 22.72 -17.26 36.38
N SER A 292 22.65 -17.26 37.71
CA SER A 292 21.50 -17.57 38.55
C SER A 292 20.38 -16.54 38.40
N ALA A 293 19.14 -17.04 38.30
CA ALA A 293 17.93 -16.24 38.43
C ALA A 293 17.66 -15.99 39.93
N ALA A 294 17.57 -14.73 40.33
CA ALA A 294 17.06 -14.32 41.63
C ALA A 294 15.82 -13.46 41.41
N SER A 295 14.68 -13.98 41.86
CA SER A 295 13.40 -13.30 42.02
C SER A 295 13.42 -12.45 43.30
N SER A 296 12.97 -11.21 43.24
CA SER A 296 12.43 -10.50 44.40
C SER A 296 11.26 -9.58 44.01
N PRO A 297 10.29 -9.38 44.92
CA PRO A 297 9.01 -8.73 44.63
C PRO A 297 9.06 -7.22 44.90
N PHE A 298 8.24 -6.46 44.17
CA PHE A 298 8.06 -5.03 44.41
C PHE A 298 7.10 -4.78 45.60
N PRO A 299 7.35 -3.73 46.40
CA PRO A 299 6.40 -3.20 47.39
C PRO A 299 5.24 -2.44 46.75
#